data_AF-A0A455TZY8-F1
#
_entry.id   AF-A0A455TZY8-F1
#
_cell.length_a   1.000
_cell.length_b   1.000
_cell.length_c   1.000
_cell.angle_alpha   90.00
_cell.angle_beta   90.00
_cell.angle_gamma   90.00
#
_symmetry.space_group_name_H-M   'P 1'
#
loop_
_entity.id
_entity.type
_entity.pdbx_description
1 polymer ?
#
loop_
_entity_poly.entity_id
_entity_poly.type
_entity_poly.pdbx_seq_one_letter_code
_entity_poly.pdbx_strand_id
1 'polypeptide(L)'
;MGKTTTTAKLAARFVLRHGTRPVALVTTDSFRIGAHEQLRIYARLLDTPMYALDAEQPIDDLLGRLQGKQWVIIDTVGMSQRDQRVIEQIAHLQGGRSRVRLVLLLNAASQPETLEEVVLRYRQAARAAGAELDDCIITKQDEAGRLAPVLDIVMRHGMRVLFGSYGQQVPEDMAIASADTLVDQALKTATPNRERVHHVDAPMGMPRWSRDVLGQGRRLSSLLARLRQRITGFSELEAIWDLASLPSRVQEERLNALLAGYPAANTTLGMAWSARRNERGCDWAMPDIGLDTDGAWLALPWLQHRHAAGWQPRLAALTESSGVAVHLLPRLPEPDALAWLEAEHLTWVSQVAPSHRVFFHHERQSIRQLFSDSVLTHQVGVRFRGQPVQLWTAYAEVEDATGYALLAWYGEIRDPESAKVVTRRYWLTPARLGTEVLSLLLTQLQSDGLSTLTRRAWQQLKEADSGDLNAEVRLLMASGVAAVAGHLDVADDEGAQTLRGDLLSLSGTSRRRRDTGMLDALVYAFMARDAIRQMGSVSREGVA
;
A
#
# COMPACT_ATOMS: atom_id res chain seq x y z
N MET A 1 -13.23 14.93 -6.25
CA MET A 1 -12.55 16.16 -6.70
C MET A 1 -11.46 15.90 -7.74
N GLY A 2 -10.62 14.87 -7.63
CA GLY A 2 -9.75 14.43 -8.75
C GLY A 2 -8.63 15.39 -9.18
N LYS A 3 -8.11 16.25 -8.27
CA LYS A 3 -7.05 17.25 -8.57
C LYS A 3 -5.78 16.63 -9.15
N THR A 4 -5.15 15.73 -8.40
CA THR A 4 -3.90 15.07 -8.81
C THR A 4 -4.05 14.28 -10.11
N THR A 5 -5.17 13.57 -10.28
CA THR A 5 -5.48 12.86 -11.53
C THR A 5 -5.69 13.82 -12.70
N THR A 6 -6.36 14.97 -12.49
CA THR A 6 -6.55 16.01 -13.52
C THR A 6 -5.22 16.63 -13.90
N THR A 7 -4.35 16.92 -12.92
CA THR A 7 -2.97 17.38 -13.14
C THR A 7 -2.20 16.39 -14.02
N ALA A 8 -2.27 15.08 -13.70
CA ALA A 8 -1.62 14.04 -14.48
C ALA A 8 -2.17 13.96 -15.93
N LYS A 9 -3.49 14.03 -16.12
CA LYS A 9 -4.13 14.07 -17.45
C LYS A 9 -3.67 15.26 -18.27
N LEU A 10 -3.69 16.45 -17.70
CA LEU A 10 -3.23 17.67 -18.35
C LEU A 10 -1.75 17.58 -18.74
N ALA A 11 -0.90 17.09 -17.83
CA ALA A 11 0.52 16.87 -18.09
C ALA A 11 0.75 15.89 -19.23
N ALA A 12 0.11 14.71 -19.16
CA ALA A 12 0.23 13.67 -20.17
C ALA A 12 -0.26 14.15 -21.55
N ARG A 13 -1.39 14.86 -21.63
CA ARG A 13 -1.89 15.48 -22.88
C ARG A 13 -0.91 16.50 -23.45
N PHE A 14 -0.25 17.30 -22.60
CA PHE A 14 0.74 18.26 -23.05
C PHE A 14 2.01 17.58 -23.55
N VAL A 15 2.54 16.61 -22.80
CA VAL A 15 3.70 15.79 -23.18
C VAL A 15 3.46 15.06 -24.50
N LEU A 16 2.24 14.53 -24.69
CA LEU A 16 1.82 13.90 -25.94
C LEU A 16 1.97 14.79 -27.17
N ARG A 17 1.64 16.09 -27.02
CA ARG A 17 1.61 17.05 -28.12
C ARG A 17 2.95 17.78 -28.30
N HIS A 18 3.69 18.01 -27.22
CA HIS A 18 4.82 18.94 -27.19
C HIS A 18 6.12 18.36 -26.61
N GLY A 19 6.11 17.12 -26.14
CA GLY A 19 7.24 16.47 -25.49
C GLY A 19 7.42 16.86 -24.01
N THR A 20 8.39 16.23 -23.34
CA THR A 20 8.59 16.34 -21.87
C THR A 20 9.32 17.61 -21.44
N ARG A 21 10.27 18.09 -22.26
CA ARG A 21 11.08 19.29 -21.95
C ARG A 21 10.28 20.54 -21.60
N PRO A 22 9.20 20.92 -22.33
CA PRO A 22 8.48 22.16 -22.05
C PRO A 22 7.54 22.12 -20.84
N VAL A 23 7.35 20.98 -20.16
CA VAL A 23 6.46 20.85 -19.01
C VAL A 23 7.21 20.68 -17.68
N ALA A 24 6.61 21.16 -16.60
CA ALA A 24 7.01 20.87 -15.22
C ALA A 24 5.77 20.75 -14.32
N LEU A 25 5.89 19.94 -13.27
CA LEU A 25 4.88 19.76 -12.25
C LEU A 25 5.34 20.39 -10.94
N VAL A 26 4.41 21.00 -10.22
CA VAL A 26 4.64 21.53 -8.88
C VAL A 26 3.56 20.98 -7.96
N THR A 27 3.91 20.57 -6.75
CA THR A 27 2.94 20.23 -5.71
C THR A 27 3.09 21.18 -4.54
N THR A 28 1.97 21.63 -3.97
CA THR A 28 1.96 22.38 -2.70
C THR A 28 1.69 21.49 -1.49
N ASP A 29 1.59 20.16 -1.67
CA ASP A 29 1.35 19.20 -0.59
C ASP A 29 2.67 18.63 -0.07
N SER A 30 3.51 19.50 0.49
CA SER A 30 4.87 19.16 0.95
C SER A 30 4.93 18.57 2.36
N PHE A 31 3.86 18.71 3.15
CA PHE A 31 3.81 18.30 4.56
C PHE A 31 3.26 16.89 4.80
N ARG A 32 2.49 16.34 3.86
CA ARG A 32 1.97 14.97 3.99
C ARG A 32 2.95 14.00 3.36
N ILE A 33 3.57 13.17 4.19
CA ILE A 33 4.18 11.93 3.73
C ILE A 33 3.09 11.18 2.92
N GLY A 34 3.42 10.62 1.75
CA GLY A 34 2.45 9.91 0.92
C GLY A 34 1.58 10.74 -0.05
N ALA A 35 1.13 11.95 0.30
CA ALA A 35 0.10 12.66 -0.50
C ALA A 35 0.57 13.15 -1.89
N HIS A 36 1.89 13.37 -2.07
CA HIS A 36 2.48 13.72 -3.36
C HIS A 36 3.06 12.52 -4.12
N GLU A 37 2.96 11.29 -3.60
CA GLU A 37 3.57 10.12 -4.24
C GLU A 37 2.90 9.76 -5.57
N GLN A 38 1.57 9.91 -5.66
CA GLN A 38 0.84 9.66 -6.90
C GLN A 38 1.29 10.60 -8.03
N LEU A 39 1.38 11.91 -7.76
CA LEU A 39 1.88 12.87 -8.75
C LEU A 39 3.35 12.61 -9.12
N ARG A 40 4.18 12.22 -8.13
CA ARG A 40 5.59 11.87 -8.35
C ARG A 40 5.76 10.66 -9.24
N ILE A 41 4.89 9.65 -9.11
CA ILE A 41 4.86 8.49 -10.00
C ILE A 41 4.55 8.95 -11.42
N TYR A 42 3.50 9.76 -11.61
CA TYR A 42 3.18 10.31 -12.92
C TYR A 42 4.32 11.15 -13.50
N ALA A 43 4.95 12.00 -12.70
CA ALA A 43 6.10 12.80 -13.12
C ALA A 43 7.26 11.93 -13.63
N ARG A 44 7.59 10.85 -12.91
CA ARG A 44 8.64 9.90 -13.29
C ARG A 44 8.30 9.10 -14.53
N LEU A 45 7.05 8.66 -14.66
CA LEU A 45 6.57 7.94 -15.84
C LEU A 45 6.60 8.86 -17.07
N LEU A 46 6.15 10.10 -16.92
CA LEU A 46 6.14 11.11 -17.99
C LEU A 46 7.51 11.79 -18.22
N ASP A 47 8.58 11.34 -17.54
CA ASP A 47 9.92 11.96 -17.57
C ASP A 47 9.86 13.50 -17.47
N THR A 48 9.03 13.98 -16.54
CA THR A 48 8.74 15.40 -16.33
C THR A 48 9.26 15.83 -14.97
N PRO A 49 10.00 16.96 -14.86
CA PRO A 49 10.48 17.42 -13.57
C PRO A 49 9.31 17.79 -12.66
N MET A 50 9.41 17.38 -11.41
CA MET A 50 8.47 17.72 -10.35
C MET A 50 9.18 18.44 -9.22
N TYR A 51 8.57 19.52 -8.74
CA TYR A 51 9.06 20.31 -7.61
C TYR A 51 8.04 20.33 -6.49
N ALA A 52 8.50 20.29 -5.24
CA ALA A 52 7.66 20.58 -4.08
C ALA A 52 7.81 22.06 -3.74
N LEU A 53 6.69 22.70 -3.42
CA LEU A 53 6.62 24.06 -2.90
C LEU A 53 6.12 24.00 -1.46
N ASP A 54 6.95 24.42 -0.51
CA ASP A 54 6.56 24.49 0.89
C ASP A 54 5.60 25.66 1.15
N ALA A 55 4.70 25.51 2.12
CA ALA A 55 3.69 26.54 2.42
C ALA A 55 4.28 27.92 2.76
N GLU A 56 5.51 27.95 3.28
CA GLU A 56 6.25 29.18 3.61
C GLU A 56 7.18 29.64 2.48
N GLN A 57 7.40 28.81 1.46
CA GLN A 57 8.34 29.08 0.38
C GLN A 57 7.66 29.88 -0.75
N PRO A 58 8.14 31.08 -1.11
CA PRO A 58 7.58 31.83 -2.22
C PRO A 58 7.66 31.04 -3.54
N ILE A 59 6.60 31.08 -4.34
CA ILE A 59 6.60 30.45 -5.68
C ILE A 59 7.73 30.96 -6.59
N ASP A 60 8.19 32.20 -6.33
CA ASP A 60 9.29 32.84 -7.05
C ASP A 60 10.62 32.08 -6.92
N ASP A 61 10.84 31.34 -5.84
CA ASP A 61 12.04 30.52 -5.64
C ASP A 61 12.13 29.37 -6.65
N LEU A 62 10.99 28.93 -7.20
CA LEU A 62 10.96 27.91 -8.24
C LEU A 62 11.21 28.49 -9.64
N LEU A 63 11.08 29.80 -9.86
CA LEU A 63 11.16 30.39 -11.20
C LEU A 63 12.46 30.09 -11.92
N GLY A 64 13.60 30.10 -11.21
CA GLY A 64 14.89 29.72 -11.78
C GLY A 64 14.90 28.28 -12.31
N ARG A 65 14.25 27.35 -11.60
CA ARG A 65 14.13 25.93 -11.98
C ARG A 65 13.06 25.67 -13.04
N LEU A 66 12.14 26.61 -13.20
CA LEU A 66 11.06 26.58 -14.18
C LEU A 66 11.44 27.34 -15.47
N GLN A 67 12.65 27.88 -15.58
CA GLN A 67 13.11 28.53 -16.80
C GLN A 67 13.07 27.57 -18.00
N GLY A 68 12.59 28.08 -19.14
CA GLY A 68 12.42 27.31 -20.37
C GLY A 68 11.20 26.37 -20.36
N LYS A 69 10.40 26.35 -19.29
CA LYS A 69 9.12 25.63 -19.26
C LYS A 69 8.02 26.50 -19.87
N GLN A 70 7.31 25.94 -20.84
CA GLN A 70 6.15 26.58 -21.47
C GLN A 70 4.88 26.34 -20.65
N TRP A 71 4.86 25.25 -19.87
CA TRP A 71 3.70 24.86 -19.09
C TRP A 71 4.12 24.34 -17.71
N VAL A 72 3.56 24.95 -16.67
CA VAL A 72 3.78 24.55 -15.27
C VAL A 72 2.42 24.27 -14.66
N ILE A 73 2.21 23.04 -14.20
CA ILE A 73 0.95 22.62 -13.60
C ILE A 73 1.17 22.47 -12.10
N ILE A 74 0.37 23.18 -11.31
CA ILE A 74 0.47 23.20 -9.84
C ILE A 74 -0.68 22.38 -9.27
N ASP A 75 -0.35 21.27 -8.61
CA ASP A 75 -1.29 20.45 -7.83
C ASP A 75 -1.38 20.98 -6.40
N THR A 76 -2.59 21.33 -5.98
CA THR A 76 -2.86 21.95 -4.69
C THR A 76 -3.38 20.94 -3.68
N VAL A 77 -3.06 21.14 -2.39
CA VAL A 77 -3.58 20.30 -1.31
C VAL A 77 -5.12 20.26 -1.29
N GLY A 78 -5.69 19.10 -0.98
CA GLY A 78 -7.14 18.97 -0.78
C GLY A 78 -7.61 19.61 0.53
N MET A 79 -8.26 20.77 0.43
CA MET A 79 -8.89 21.44 1.56
C MET A 79 -10.42 21.38 1.50
N SER A 80 -11.04 21.35 2.67
CA SER A 80 -12.48 21.61 2.82
C SER A 80 -12.78 23.03 2.33
N GLN A 81 -13.88 23.21 1.61
CA GLN A 81 -14.36 24.53 1.17
C GLN A 81 -14.68 25.48 2.34
N ARG A 82 -14.80 24.94 3.56
CA ARG A 82 -15.04 25.69 4.80
C ARG A 82 -13.76 26.04 5.55
N ASP A 83 -12.61 25.57 5.07
CA ASP A 83 -11.31 25.84 5.69
C ASP A 83 -10.86 27.26 5.34
N GLN A 84 -10.52 28.05 6.36
CA GLN A 84 -10.07 29.44 6.16
C GLN A 84 -8.72 29.52 5.46
N ARG A 85 -7.91 28.45 5.54
CA ARG A 85 -6.59 28.35 4.90
C ARG A 85 -6.65 28.34 3.37
N VAL A 86 -7.83 28.18 2.76
CA VAL A 86 -8.02 28.31 1.31
C VAL A 86 -7.58 29.70 0.83
N ILE A 87 -7.86 30.75 1.60
CA ILE A 87 -7.45 32.13 1.26
C ILE A 87 -5.93 32.25 1.28
N GLU A 88 -5.29 31.75 2.33
CA GLU A 88 -3.85 31.78 2.50
C GLU A 88 -3.13 31.05 1.37
N GLN A 89 -3.62 29.88 0.97
CA GLN A 89 -3.03 29.12 -0.14
C GLN A 89 -3.15 29.86 -1.48
N ILE A 90 -4.31 30.46 -1.77
CA ILE A 90 -4.47 31.23 -3.01
C ILE A 90 -3.57 32.46 -2.98
N ALA A 91 -3.54 33.20 -1.87
CA ALA A 91 -2.67 34.36 -1.70
C ALA A 91 -1.19 33.99 -1.86
N HIS A 92 -0.77 32.86 -1.31
CA HIS A 92 0.58 32.33 -1.45
C HIS A 92 0.96 32.06 -2.92
N LEU A 93 0.06 31.43 -3.69
CA LEU A 93 0.29 31.18 -5.12
C LEU A 93 0.27 32.46 -5.97
N GLN A 94 -0.44 33.49 -5.52
CA GLN A 94 -0.56 34.78 -6.22
C GLN A 94 0.50 35.81 -5.79
N GLY A 95 1.25 35.54 -4.71
CA GLY A 95 2.23 36.47 -4.14
C GLY A 95 3.54 36.60 -4.94
N GLY A 96 3.72 35.80 -6.00
CA GLY A 96 4.91 35.83 -6.84
C GLY A 96 4.85 36.82 -8.02
N ARG A 97 5.97 36.98 -8.71
CA ARG A 97 6.10 37.79 -9.94
C ARG A 97 5.36 37.21 -11.14
N SER A 98 5.13 35.89 -11.13
CA SER A 98 4.44 35.19 -12.23
C SER A 98 2.96 35.04 -11.95
N ARG A 99 2.12 35.38 -12.94
CA ARG A 99 0.66 35.21 -12.83
C ARG A 99 0.30 33.73 -12.83
N VAL A 100 -0.32 33.25 -11.76
CA VAL A 100 -0.88 31.89 -11.67
C VAL A 100 -2.35 31.90 -12.07
N ARG A 101 -2.71 31.15 -13.11
CA ARG A 101 -4.12 30.97 -13.51
C ARG A 101 -4.77 29.95 -12.58
N LEU A 102 -5.83 30.35 -11.87
CA LEU A 102 -6.59 29.46 -11.00
C LEU A 102 -7.67 28.74 -11.81
N VAL A 103 -7.85 27.44 -11.55
CA VAL A 103 -8.89 26.61 -12.18
C VAL A 103 -9.61 25.79 -11.11
N LEU A 104 -10.93 25.95 -11.01
CA LEU A 104 -11.75 25.24 -10.02
C LEU A 104 -12.17 23.87 -10.55
N LEU A 105 -11.97 22.80 -9.77
CA LEU A 105 -12.49 21.48 -10.13
C LEU A 105 -13.86 21.27 -9.47
N LEU A 106 -14.89 21.05 -10.29
CA LEU A 106 -16.25 20.77 -9.86
C LEU A 106 -16.54 19.27 -10.02
N ASN A 107 -16.96 18.62 -8.94
CA ASN A 107 -17.34 17.20 -8.97
C ASN A 107 -18.80 17.08 -9.45
N ALA A 108 -19.01 16.53 -10.65
CA ALA A 108 -20.34 16.39 -11.23
C ALA A 108 -21.29 15.51 -10.40
N ALA A 109 -20.75 14.59 -9.58
CA ALA A 109 -21.54 13.73 -8.70
C ALA A 109 -21.91 14.41 -7.35
N SER A 110 -21.50 15.65 -7.12
CA SER A 110 -21.83 16.38 -5.88
C SER A 110 -23.25 16.96 -5.90
N GLN A 111 -23.82 17.11 -4.70
CA GLN A 111 -25.13 17.75 -4.52
C GLN A 111 -25.07 19.23 -4.94
N PRO A 112 -26.17 19.80 -5.49
CA PRO A 112 -26.22 21.20 -5.93
C PRO A 112 -25.76 22.19 -4.85
N GLU A 113 -26.17 21.99 -3.60
CA GLU A 113 -25.85 22.86 -2.47
C GLU A 113 -24.35 22.83 -2.15
N THR A 114 -23.73 21.66 -2.31
CA THR A 114 -22.27 21.50 -2.13
C THR A 114 -21.51 22.21 -3.24
N LEU A 115 -21.96 22.09 -4.49
CA LEU A 115 -21.36 22.79 -5.63
C LEU A 115 -21.46 24.31 -5.48
N GLU A 116 -22.63 24.80 -5.03
CA GLU A 116 -22.87 26.23 -4.76
C GLU A 116 -21.91 26.75 -3.70
N GLU A 117 -21.80 26.05 -2.57
CA GLU A 117 -20.89 26.42 -1.49
C GLU A 117 -19.43 26.47 -1.97
N VAL A 118 -18.99 25.47 -2.74
CA VAL A 118 -17.63 25.42 -3.29
C VAL A 118 -17.33 26.62 -4.17
N VAL A 119 -18.21 26.94 -5.13
CA VAL A 119 -18.01 28.07 -6.05
C VAL A 119 -17.95 29.40 -5.29
N LEU A 120 -18.91 29.64 -4.38
CA LEU A 120 -18.96 30.88 -3.62
C LEU A 120 -17.72 31.06 -2.74
N ARG A 121 -17.32 30.03 -1.99
CA ARG A 121 -16.18 30.10 -1.05
C ARG A 121 -14.86 30.32 -1.79
N TYR A 122 -14.59 29.54 -2.84
CA TYR A 122 -13.34 29.65 -3.58
C TYR A 122 -13.24 30.96 -4.38
N ARG A 123 -14.35 31.45 -4.95
CA ARG A 123 -14.35 32.77 -5.61
C ARG A 123 -14.18 33.91 -4.61
N GLN A 124 -14.82 33.83 -3.45
CA GLN A 124 -14.61 34.81 -2.38
C GLN A 124 -13.15 34.82 -1.93
N ALA A 125 -12.55 33.65 -1.75
CA ALA A 125 -11.15 33.51 -1.36
C ALA A 125 -10.19 34.05 -2.43
N ALA A 126 -10.43 33.73 -3.70
CA ALA A 126 -9.66 34.27 -4.82
C ALA A 126 -9.72 35.80 -4.87
N ARG A 127 -10.92 36.38 -4.75
CA ARG A 127 -11.11 37.85 -4.72
C ARG A 127 -10.38 38.50 -3.54
N ALA A 128 -10.45 37.89 -2.34
CA ALA A 128 -9.74 38.38 -1.16
C ALA A 128 -8.21 38.36 -1.36
N ALA A 129 -7.71 37.40 -2.12
CA ALA A 129 -6.30 37.30 -2.52
C ALA A 129 -5.92 38.12 -3.77
N GLY A 130 -6.83 38.95 -4.30
CA GLY A 130 -6.58 39.79 -5.48
C GLY A 130 -6.54 39.02 -6.81
N ALA A 131 -7.16 37.84 -6.88
CA ALA A 131 -7.19 36.98 -8.06
C ALA A 131 -8.62 36.69 -8.56
N GLU A 132 -8.71 36.25 -9.81
CA GLU A 132 -9.94 35.81 -10.44
C GLU A 132 -10.00 34.28 -10.51
N LEU A 133 -11.20 33.73 -10.30
CA LEU A 133 -11.47 32.29 -10.39
C LEU A 133 -12.76 32.08 -11.19
N ASP A 134 -12.63 32.18 -12.50
CA ASP A 134 -13.75 32.05 -13.44
C ASP A 134 -13.62 30.83 -14.34
N ASP A 135 -12.51 30.09 -14.24
CA ASP A 135 -12.29 28.85 -14.98
C ASP A 135 -12.63 27.63 -14.14
N CYS A 136 -13.23 26.62 -14.75
CA CYS A 136 -13.45 25.34 -14.12
C CYS A 136 -13.20 24.13 -15.01
N ILE A 137 -13.02 22.98 -14.37
CA ILE A 137 -13.02 21.66 -14.99
C ILE A 137 -14.10 20.84 -14.29
N ILE A 138 -14.98 20.22 -15.08
CA ILE A 138 -16.00 19.30 -14.56
C ILE A 138 -15.37 17.91 -14.47
N THR A 139 -15.40 17.30 -13.29
CA THR A 139 -14.79 15.98 -12.99
C THR A 139 -15.85 14.95 -12.63
N LYS A 140 -15.51 13.66 -12.77
CA LYS A 140 -16.37 12.52 -12.40
C LYS A 140 -17.74 12.55 -13.09
N GLN A 141 -17.78 12.95 -14.37
CA GLN A 141 -19.03 12.98 -15.13
C GLN A 141 -19.63 11.57 -15.29
N ASP A 142 -18.80 10.53 -15.30
CA ASP A 142 -19.17 9.12 -15.36
C ASP A 142 -19.82 8.59 -14.07
N GLU A 143 -19.53 9.21 -12.93
CA GLU A 143 -20.14 8.87 -11.64
C GLU A 143 -21.43 9.67 -11.38
N ALA A 144 -21.71 10.70 -12.18
CA ALA A 144 -22.84 11.60 -11.98
C ALA A 144 -24.15 11.00 -12.52
N GLY A 145 -25.14 10.84 -11.65
CA GLY A 145 -26.47 10.40 -12.09
C GLY A 145 -27.17 11.38 -13.03
N ARG A 146 -26.86 12.69 -12.93
CA ARG A 146 -27.31 13.76 -13.83
C ARG A 146 -26.26 14.87 -13.87
N LEU A 147 -26.00 15.44 -15.05
CA LEU A 147 -25.11 16.60 -15.19
C LEU A 147 -25.80 17.95 -14.95
N ALA A 148 -27.15 17.99 -14.98
CA ALA A 148 -27.91 19.23 -14.84
C ALA A 148 -27.50 20.09 -13.60
N PRO A 149 -27.27 19.53 -12.40
CA PRO A 149 -26.84 20.32 -11.24
C PRO A 149 -25.53 21.09 -11.44
N VAL A 150 -24.50 20.45 -12.00
CA VAL A 150 -23.21 21.12 -12.21
C VAL A 150 -23.27 22.15 -13.33
N LEU A 151 -24.08 21.89 -14.37
CA LEU A 151 -24.30 22.85 -15.44
C LEU A 151 -25.08 24.08 -14.96
N ASP A 152 -26.13 23.89 -14.16
CA ASP A 152 -26.86 24.99 -13.53
C ASP A 152 -25.91 25.91 -12.74
N ILE A 153 -25.05 25.33 -11.92
CA ILE A 153 -24.03 26.06 -11.15
C ILE A 153 -23.08 26.84 -12.06
N VAL A 154 -22.52 26.18 -13.07
CA VAL A 154 -21.61 26.80 -14.04
C VAL A 154 -22.27 27.97 -14.75
N MET A 155 -23.53 27.82 -15.17
CA MET A 155 -24.29 28.86 -15.86
C MET A 155 -24.62 30.04 -14.95
N ARG A 156 -25.15 29.78 -13.74
CA ARG A 156 -25.52 30.84 -12.77
C ARG A 156 -24.32 31.67 -12.33
N HIS A 157 -23.15 31.04 -12.21
CA HIS A 157 -21.93 31.72 -11.79
C HIS A 157 -21.06 32.24 -12.95
N GLY A 158 -21.47 31.99 -14.19
CA GLY A 158 -20.77 32.45 -15.40
C GLY A 158 -19.39 31.83 -15.58
N MET A 159 -19.20 30.58 -15.16
CA MET A 159 -17.89 29.93 -15.21
C MET A 159 -17.54 29.41 -16.61
N ARG A 160 -16.27 29.54 -17.00
CA ARG A 160 -15.71 28.99 -18.23
C ARG A 160 -15.27 27.55 -17.99
N VAL A 161 -15.96 26.59 -18.62
CA VAL A 161 -15.57 25.18 -18.54
C VAL A 161 -14.45 24.91 -19.55
N LEU A 162 -13.28 24.51 -19.06
CA LEU A 162 -12.12 24.20 -19.89
C LEU A 162 -12.15 22.75 -20.38
N PHE A 163 -12.41 21.82 -19.45
CA PHE A 163 -12.40 20.39 -19.70
C PHE A 163 -13.51 19.67 -18.94
N GLY A 164 -13.93 18.53 -19.48
CA GLY A 164 -14.73 17.52 -18.80
C GLY A 164 -13.90 16.24 -18.62
N SER A 165 -13.94 15.63 -17.44
CA SER A 165 -13.33 14.34 -17.13
C SER A 165 -14.41 13.33 -16.77
N TYR A 166 -14.34 12.16 -17.41
CA TYR A 166 -15.38 11.12 -17.40
C TYR A 166 -14.82 9.71 -17.13
N GLY A 167 -13.78 9.60 -16.31
CA GLY A 167 -13.19 8.33 -15.92
C GLY A 167 -11.79 8.45 -15.32
N GLN A 168 -11.11 7.31 -15.15
CA GLN A 168 -9.82 7.20 -14.47
C GLN A 168 -8.62 7.05 -15.40
N GLN A 169 -8.81 6.79 -16.70
CA GLN A 169 -7.72 6.61 -17.66
C GLN A 169 -6.99 7.94 -17.92
N VAL A 170 -5.67 7.86 -17.98
CA VAL A 170 -4.79 9.01 -18.16
C VAL A 170 -3.97 8.77 -19.41
N PRO A 171 -3.98 9.64 -20.43
CA PRO A 171 -4.69 10.93 -20.54
C PRO A 171 -6.14 10.93 -21.07
N GLU A 172 -6.70 9.78 -21.43
CA GLU A 172 -7.84 9.66 -22.35
C GLU A 172 -9.18 10.10 -21.80
N ASP A 173 -9.46 9.87 -20.50
CA ASP A 173 -10.76 10.16 -19.89
C ASP A 173 -10.92 11.65 -19.56
N MET A 174 -10.53 12.52 -20.49
CA MET A 174 -10.67 13.96 -20.43
C MET A 174 -10.75 14.55 -21.84
N ALA A 175 -11.75 15.40 -22.05
CA ALA A 175 -11.94 16.12 -23.30
C ALA A 175 -12.10 17.62 -23.04
N ILE A 176 -11.84 18.42 -24.08
CA ILE A 176 -12.18 19.85 -24.08
C ILE A 176 -13.71 19.94 -23.94
N ALA A 177 -14.17 20.81 -23.05
CA ALA A 177 -15.60 20.95 -22.83
C ALA A 177 -16.27 21.61 -24.05
N SER A 178 -17.28 20.94 -24.60
CA SER A 178 -18.16 21.48 -25.64
C SER A 178 -19.55 21.70 -25.06
N ALA A 179 -20.12 22.89 -25.29
CA ALA A 179 -21.45 23.24 -24.80
C ALA A 179 -22.50 22.26 -25.33
N ASP A 180 -22.47 21.96 -26.63
CA ASP A 180 -23.41 21.03 -27.27
C ASP A 180 -23.34 19.63 -26.62
N THR A 181 -22.12 19.11 -26.42
CA THR A 181 -21.92 17.79 -25.81
C THR A 181 -22.42 17.75 -24.36
N LEU A 182 -22.17 18.80 -23.57
CA LEU A 182 -22.61 18.85 -22.18
C LEU A 182 -24.14 18.97 -22.07
N VAL A 183 -24.76 19.77 -22.94
CA VAL A 183 -26.23 19.90 -23.00
C VAL A 183 -26.87 18.58 -23.42
N ASP A 184 -26.36 17.95 -24.47
CA ASP A 184 -26.84 16.64 -24.93
C ASP A 184 -26.76 15.58 -23.82
N GLN A 185 -25.63 15.53 -23.10
CA GLN A 185 -25.46 14.61 -21.97
C GLN A 185 -26.43 14.90 -20.82
N ALA A 186 -26.72 16.16 -20.53
CA ALA A 186 -27.66 16.54 -19.48
C ALA A 186 -29.13 16.24 -19.84
N LEU A 187 -29.48 16.27 -21.14
CA LEU A 187 -30.83 16.04 -21.64
C LEU A 187 -31.15 14.56 -21.89
N LYS A 188 -30.13 13.69 -21.99
CA LYS A 188 -30.33 12.23 -22.09
C LYS A 188 -31.03 11.71 -20.82
N THR A 189 -32.31 11.36 -20.96
CA THR A 189 -33.23 10.98 -19.87
C THR A 189 -33.14 9.50 -19.45
N ALA A 190 -32.18 8.72 -19.97
CA ALA A 190 -31.97 7.34 -19.57
C ALA A 190 -30.61 7.17 -18.88
N THR A 191 -30.58 6.38 -17.80
CA THR A 191 -29.35 5.89 -17.14
C THR A 191 -28.33 5.47 -18.20
N PRO A 192 -27.06 5.91 -18.13
CA PRO A 192 -26.11 5.63 -19.20
C PRO A 192 -25.95 4.11 -19.35
N ASN A 193 -26.49 3.57 -20.44
CA ASN A 193 -26.06 2.28 -20.93
C ASN A 193 -24.59 2.44 -21.35
N ARG A 194 -23.75 1.45 -21.04
CA ARG A 194 -22.29 1.47 -21.26
C ARG A 194 -21.93 1.41 -22.76
N GLU A 195 -22.35 2.39 -23.54
CA GLU A 195 -21.87 2.60 -24.89
C GLU A 195 -20.81 3.70 -24.84
N ARG A 196 -19.56 3.28 -25.03
CA ARG A 196 -18.42 4.19 -25.17
C ARG A 196 -18.68 5.12 -26.35
N VAL A 197 -18.95 6.38 -26.07
CA VAL A 197 -19.01 7.42 -27.10
C VAL A 197 -17.58 7.66 -27.58
N HIS A 198 -17.27 7.20 -28.79
CA HIS A 198 -16.02 7.52 -29.46
C HIS A 198 -15.98 9.02 -29.77
N HIS A 199 -15.21 9.78 -29.00
CA HIS A 199 -14.80 11.12 -29.42
C HIS A 199 -13.73 10.99 -30.50
N VAL A 200 -13.99 11.58 -31.66
CA VAL A 200 -13.06 11.60 -32.80
C VAL A 200 -11.93 12.59 -32.51
N ASP A 201 -10.89 12.13 -31.81
CA ASP A 201 -9.56 12.74 -31.91
C ASP A 201 -8.80 12.05 -33.05
N ALA A 202 -8.10 12.84 -33.88
CA ALA A 202 -7.30 12.34 -35.01
C ALA A 202 -6.28 11.27 -34.58
N PRO A 203 -5.94 10.28 -35.42
CA PRO A 203 -5.02 9.21 -35.05
C PRO A 203 -3.63 9.79 -34.74
N MET A 204 -3.33 9.91 -33.45
CA MET A 204 -2.01 10.28 -32.96
C MET A 204 -1.10 9.06 -33.10
N GLY A 205 -0.19 9.11 -34.07
CA GLY A 205 0.87 8.10 -34.22
C GLY A 205 1.68 7.97 -32.92
N MET A 206 2.09 6.74 -32.59
CA MET A 206 2.78 6.40 -31.33
C MET A 206 3.97 7.35 -31.04
N PRO A 207 3.89 8.20 -30.00
CA PRO A 207 4.92 9.19 -29.70
C PRO A 207 6.14 8.57 -29.00
N ARG A 208 7.32 9.21 -29.15
CA ARG A 208 8.62 8.70 -28.64
C ARG A 208 8.67 8.44 -27.13
N TRP A 209 7.90 9.16 -26.31
CA TRP A 209 7.84 8.93 -24.85
C TRP A 209 7.15 7.60 -24.50
N SER A 210 6.34 7.03 -25.42
CA SER A 210 5.82 5.68 -25.24
C SER A 210 6.97 4.68 -25.11
N ARG A 211 8.13 4.88 -25.76
CA ARG A 211 9.27 3.96 -25.65
C ARG A 211 9.94 3.98 -24.27
N ASP A 212 9.95 5.13 -23.60
CA ASP A 212 10.54 5.29 -22.27
C ASP A 212 9.55 4.84 -21.17
N VAL A 213 8.25 5.12 -21.32
CA VAL A 213 7.19 4.52 -20.49
C VAL A 213 7.07 3.01 -20.71
N LEU A 214 7.18 2.52 -21.95
CA LEU A 214 7.25 1.08 -22.26
C LEU A 214 8.59 0.49 -21.78
N GLY A 215 9.66 1.27 -21.69
CA GLY A 215 10.94 0.86 -21.12
C GLY A 215 10.83 0.64 -19.61
N GLN A 216 10.30 1.63 -18.88
CA GLN A 216 9.99 1.52 -17.46
C GLN A 216 8.92 0.45 -17.20
N GLY A 217 7.90 0.37 -18.04
CA GLY A 217 6.86 -0.65 -18.00
C GLY A 217 7.42 -2.06 -18.18
N ARG A 218 8.30 -2.30 -19.16
CA ARG A 218 8.96 -3.61 -19.33
C ARG A 218 9.81 -3.99 -18.13
N ARG A 219 10.56 -3.04 -17.54
CA ARG A 219 11.34 -3.27 -16.32
C ARG A 219 10.43 -3.65 -15.15
N LEU A 220 9.34 -2.89 -14.94
CA LEU A 220 8.36 -3.17 -13.90
C LEU A 220 7.66 -4.51 -14.12
N SER A 221 7.21 -4.81 -15.34
CA SER A 221 6.57 -6.10 -15.66
C SER A 221 7.52 -7.27 -15.45
N SER A 222 8.80 -7.14 -15.84
CA SER A 222 9.83 -8.16 -15.60
C SER A 222 10.10 -8.36 -14.10
N LEU A 223 10.12 -7.28 -13.33
CA LEU A 223 10.26 -7.34 -11.87
C LEU A 223 9.08 -8.05 -11.21
N LEU A 224 7.85 -7.65 -11.53
CA LEU A 224 6.63 -8.27 -11.00
C LEU A 224 6.50 -9.74 -11.41
N ALA A 225 6.91 -10.09 -12.64
CA ALA A 225 6.92 -11.48 -13.08
C ALA A 225 7.88 -12.35 -12.26
N ARG A 226 9.08 -11.85 -11.94
CA ARG A 226 10.04 -12.55 -11.08
C ARG A 226 9.56 -12.65 -9.63
N LEU A 227 8.90 -11.62 -9.10
CA LEU A 227 8.26 -11.67 -7.78
C LEU A 227 7.15 -12.73 -7.74
N ARG A 228 6.32 -12.80 -8.79
CA ARG A 228 5.26 -13.81 -8.93
C ARG A 228 5.78 -15.24 -8.99
N GLN A 229 6.91 -15.45 -9.66
CA GLN A 229 7.55 -16.76 -9.73
C GLN A 229 8.19 -17.18 -8.40
N ARG A 230 8.65 -16.21 -7.60
CA ARG A 230 9.39 -16.48 -6.38
C ARG A 230 8.49 -16.65 -5.16
N ILE A 231 7.47 -15.81 -5.03
CA ILE A 231 6.74 -15.66 -3.77
C ILE A 231 5.31 -16.18 -3.96
N THR A 232 5.02 -17.27 -3.26
CA THR A 232 3.69 -17.88 -3.23
C THR A 232 2.65 -16.87 -2.74
N GLY A 233 1.50 -16.79 -3.41
CA GLY A 233 0.44 -15.82 -3.07
C GLY A 233 0.61 -14.42 -3.68
N PHE A 234 1.69 -14.16 -4.45
CA PHE A 234 1.94 -12.81 -4.99
C PHE A 234 0.93 -12.40 -6.06
N SER A 235 0.42 -13.35 -6.85
CA SER A 235 -0.65 -13.09 -7.83
C SER A 235 -1.94 -12.62 -7.16
N GLU A 236 -2.27 -13.20 -6.01
CA GLU A 236 -3.44 -12.85 -5.21
C GLU A 236 -3.24 -11.49 -4.55
N LEU A 237 -2.02 -11.18 -4.09
CA LEU A 237 -1.68 -9.83 -3.67
C LEU A 237 -1.89 -8.83 -4.83
N GLU A 238 -1.41 -9.10 -6.05
CA GLU A 238 -1.70 -8.25 -7.22
C GLU A 238 -3.20 -8.06 -7.45
N ALA A 239 -3.99 -9.13 -7.32
CA ALA A 239 -5.44 -9.05 -7.46
C ALA A 239 -6.11 -8.22 -6.38
N ILE A 240 -5.60 -8.23 -5.13
CA ILE A 240 -6.05 -7.32 -4.06
C ILE A 240 -5.79 -5.86 -4.44
N TRP A 241 -4.62 -5.55 -5.00
CA TRP A 241 -4.31 -4.20 -5.48
C TRP A 241 -5.22 -3.78 -6.64
N ASP A 242 -5.58 -4.71 -7.53
CA ASP A 242 -6.53 -4.43 -8.61
C ASP A 242 -7.92 -4.04 -8.08
N LEU A 243 -8.33 -4.51 -6.90
CA LEU A 243 -9.59 -4.11 -6.27
C LEU A 243 -9.60 -2.63 -5.88
N ALA A 244 -8.44 -2.03 -5.54
CA ALA A 244 -8.37 -0.63 -5.12
C ALA A 244 -8.84 0.35 -6.21
N SER A 245 -8.86 -0.07 -7.48
CA SER A 245 -9.39 0.71 -8.61
C SER A 245 -10.92 0.67 -8.75
N LEU A 246 -11.60 -0.22 -8.03
CA LEU A 246 -13.05 -0.44 -8.13
C LEU A 246 -13.82 0.38 -7.09
N PRO A 247 -15.12 0.67 -7.32
CA PRO A 247 -15.98 1.27 -6.29
C PRO A 247 -16.09 0.38 -5.04
N SER A 248 -16.17 0.98 -3.84
CA SER A 248 -16.09 0.26 -2.55
C SER A 248 -17.09 -0.89 -2.40
N ARG A 249 -18.30 -0.76 -2.94
CA ARG A 249 -19.31 -1.84 -2.92
C ARG A 249 -18.88 -3.07 -3.73
N VAL A 250 -18.20 -2.86 -4.85
CA VAL A 250 -17.70 -3.94 -5.72
C VAL A 250 -16.45 -4.57 -5.12
N GLN A 251 -15.64 -3.78 -4.41
CA GLN A 251 -14.45 -4.27 -3.71
C GLN A 251 -14.79 -5.41 -2.75
N GLU A 252 -15.83 -5.25 -1.93
CA GLU A 252 -16.21 -6.25 -0.92
C GLU A 252 -16.64 -7.58 -1.53
N GLU A 253 -17.51 -7.54 -2.54
CA GLU A 253 -17.97 -8.73 -3.26
C GLU A 253 -16.80 -9.48 -3.92
N ARG A 254 -15.93 -8.75 -4.62
CA ARG A 254 -14.75 -9.32 -5.30
C ARG A 254 -13.71 -9.83 -4.31
N LEU A 255 -13.52 -9.15 -3.18
CA LEU A 255 -12.64 -9.59 -2.10
C LEU A 255 -13.13 -10.93 -1.53
N ASN A 256 -14.43 -11.07 -1.27
CA ASN A 256 -15.00 -12.32 -0.77
C ASN A 256 -14.80 -13.47 -1.76
N ALA A 257 -15.00 -13.23 -3.05
CA ALA A 257 -14.77 -14.24 -4.08
C ALA A 257 -13.29 -14.65 -4.17
N LEU A 258 -12.36 -13.69 -4.08
CA LEU A 258 -10.92 -13.96 -4.09
C LEU A 258 -10.50 -14.78 -2.87
N LEU A 259 -10.93 -14.38 -1.68
CA LEU A 259 -10.56 -15.04 -0.43
C LEU A 259 -11.21 -16.42 -0.27
N ALA A 260 -12.34 -16.70 -0.92
CA ALA A 260 -12.96 -18.02 -0.90
C ALA A 260 -12.11 -19.10 -1.60
N GLY A 261 -11.28 -18.70 -2.57
CA GLY A 261 -10.38 -19.60 -3.30
C GLY A 261 -8.92 -19.53 -2.86
N TYR A 262 -8.60 -18.78 -1.80
CA TYR A 262 -7.24 -18.58 -1.31
C TYR A 262 -7.06 -19.12 0.12
N PRO A 263 -5.97 -19.84 0.42
CA PRO A 263 -4.90 -20.25 -0.49
C PRO A 263 -5.33 -21.40 -1.40
N ALA A 264 -4.56 -21.67 -2.46
CA ALA A 264 -4.74 -22.90 -3.21
C ALA A 264 -4.43 -24.11 -2.31
N ALA A 265 -5.09 -25.24 -2.55
CA ALA A 265 -4.83 -26.45 -1.78
C ALA A 265 -3.35 -26.84 -1.83
N ASN A 266 -2.80 -27.29 -0.70
CA ASN A 266 -1.42 -27.73 -0.53
C ASN A 266 -0.34 -26.65 -0.73
N THR A 267 -0.68 -25.35 -0.81
CA THR A 267 0.35 -24.30 -0.86
C THR A 267 0.81 -23.84 0.52
N THR A 268 0.04 -24.13 1.57
CA THR A 268 0.31 -23.64 2.93
C THR A 268 0.61 -24.81 3.86
N LEU A 269 1.86 -24.96 4.29
CA LEU A 269 2.28 -25.96 5.26
C LEU A 269 2.13 -25.46 6.70
N GLY A 270 2.36 -24.16 6.91
CA GLY A 270 2.41 -23.56 8.23
C GLY A 270 1.71 -22.23 8.38
N MET A 271 1.57 -21.77 9.62
CA MET A 271 1.00 -20.48 9.96
C MET A 271 1.80 -19.80 11.06
N ALA A 272 2.28 -18.59 10.79
CA ALA A 272 2.79 -17.67 11.78
C ALA A 272 1.66 -16.77 12.27
N TRP A 273 1.20 -17.07 13.49
CA TRP A 273 0.03 -16.43 14.07
C TRP A 273 0.40 -15.10 14.72
N SER A 274 -0.48 -14.12 14.52
CA SER A 274 -0.37 -12.80 15.13
C SER A 274 -1.20 -12.72 16.41
N ALA A 275 -0.81 -11.83 17.32
CA ALA A 275 -1.58 -11.62 18.54
C ALA A 275 -2.97 -11.05 18.22
N ARG A 276 -4.03 -11.59 18.84
CA ARG A 276 -5.41 -11.09 18.73
C ARG A 276 -5.62 -9.80 19.53
N ARG A 277 -5.03 -8.71 19.03
CA ARG A 277 -5.21 -7.35 19.54
C ARG A 277 -4.96 -6.35 18.44
N ASN A 278 -5.60 -5.19 18.55
CA ASN A 278 -5.30 -4.12 17.62
C ASN A 278 -3.85 -3.64 17.76
N GLU A 279 -3.23 -3.35 16.63
CA GLU A 279 -1.92 -2.71 16.62
C GLU A 279 -2.03 -1.31 17.23
N ARG A 280 -0.99 -0.91 17.97
CA ARG A 280 -1.01 0.35 18.72
C ARG A 280 -1.29 1.54 17.79
N GLY A 281 -2.38 2.26 18.01
CA GLY A 281 -2.77 3.41 17.18
C GLY A 281 -3.46 3.02 15.86
N CYS A 282 -3.88 1.77 15.73
CA CYS A 282 -4.62 1.24 14.59
C CYS A 282 -5.94 0.62 15.06
N ASP A 283 -6.90 0.56 14.15
CA ASP A 283 -8.22 -0.07 14.31
C ASP A 283 -8.25 -1.54 13.85
N TRP A 284 -7.10 -2.06 13.43
CA TRP A 284 -6.92 -3.42 12.93
C TRP A 284 -5.95 -4.23 13.80
N ALA A 285 -6.14 -5.55 13.82
CA ALA A 285 -5.17 -6.51 14.32
C ALA A 285 -4.28 -7.00 13.17
N MET A 286 -3.00 -7.26 13.45
CA MET A 286 -2.05 -7.74 12.44
C MET A 286 -2.55 -9.06 11.84
N PRO A 287 -2.73 -9.19 10.51
CA PRO A 287 -3.10 -10.45 9.87
C PRO A 287 -2.17 -11.62 10.21
N ASP A 288 -2.69 -12.85 10.13
CA ASP A 288 -1.91 -14.08 10.28
C ASP A 288 -1.13 -14.37 8.97
N ILE A 289 0.09 -14.87 9.06
CA ILE A 289 0.98 -15.05 7.89
C ILE A 289 1.18 -16.53 7.63
N GLY A 290 0.66 -17.03 6.52
CA GLY A 290 0.89 -18.42 6.13
C GLY A 290 2.33 -18.65 5.65
N LEU A 291 2.77 -19.89 5.79
CA LEU A 291 4.08 -20.40 5.40
C LEU A 291 3.89 -21.47 4.32
N ASP A 292 4.65 -21.38 3.24
CA ASP A 292 4.65 -22.43 2.23
C ASP A 292 5.46 -23.66 2.68
N THR A 293 5.58 -24.65 1.78
CA THR A 293 6.27 -25.92 2.06
C THR A 293 7.76 -25.77 2.32
N ASP A 294 8.36 -24.66 1.88
CA ASP A 294 9.77 -24.34 2.13
C ASP A 294 9.95 -23.47 3.39
N GLY A 295 8.85 -23.18 4.11
CA GLY A 295 8.83 -22.33 5.29
C GLY A 295 8.91 -20.83 4.97
N ALA A 296 8.80 -20.45 3.69
CA ALA A 296 8.79 -19.08 3.26
C ALA A 296 7.41 -18.43 3.44
N TRP A 297 7.39 -17.11 3.65
CA TRP A 297 6.15 -16.38 3.89
C TRP A 297 5.35 -16.22 2.61
N LEU A 298 4.05 -16.52 2.70
CA LEU A 298 3.06 -16.21 1.66
C LEU A 298 2.90 -14.69 1.54
N ALA A 299 2.74 -14.20 0.32
CA ALA A 299 2.60 -12.78 0.04
C ALA A 299 1.27 -12.20 0.52
N LEU A 300 0.19 -12.99 0.55
CA LEU A 300 -1.14 -12.53 0.98
C LEU A 300 -1.48 -13.10 2.38
N PRO A 301 -1.61 -12.25 3.42
CA PRO A 301 -1.96 -12.67 4.77
C PRO A 301 -3.44 -13.03 4.97
N TRP A 302 -3.77 -13.59 6.13
CA TRP A 302 -5.13 -13.96 6.54
C TRP A 302 -5.69 -12.99 7.58
N LEU A 303 -6.90 -12.50 7.32
CA LEU A 303 -7.58 -11.57 8.21
C LEU A 303 -8.12 -12.28 9.45
N GLN A 304 -7.62 -11.90 10.62
CA GLN A 304 -7.94 -12.59 11.87
C GLN A 304 -9.43 -12.66 12.20
N HIS A 305 -10.21 -11.63 11.86
CA HIS A 305 -11.64 -11.56 12.15
C HIS A 305 -12.50 -12.42 11.24
N ARG A 306 -11.94 -12.94 10.14
CA ARG A 306 -12.60 -13.92 9.27
C ARG A 306 -12.43 -15.36 9.75
N HIS A 307 -11.62 -15.58 10.79
CA HIS A 307 -11.42 -16.90 11.39
C HIS A 307 -12.32 -17.15 12.60
N ALA A 308 -12.58 -18.43 12.85
CA ALA A 308 -13.26 -18.90 14.06
C ALA A 308 -12.66 -18.27 15.34
N ALA A 309 -13.55 -18.00 16.31
CA ALA A 309 -13.16 -17.51 17.62
C ALA A 309 -12.53 -18.64 18.47
N GLY A 310 -11.59 -18.26 19.35
CA GLY A 310 -10.80 -19.22 20.12
C GLY A 310 -9.58 -19.76 19.34
N TRP A 311 -8.67 -20.42 20.06
CA TRP A 311 -7.51 -21.08 19.46
C TRP A 311 -7.88 -22.43 18.84
N GLN A 312 -8.42 -23.37 19.64
CA GLN A 312 -8.70 -24.73 19.17
C GLN A 312 -9.61 -24.75 17.91
N PRO A 313 -10.78 -24.07 17.86
CA PRO A 313 -11.65 -24.16 16.68
C PRO A 313 -11.00 -23.59 15.43
N ARG A 314 -10.13 -22.60 15.59
CA ARG A 314 -9.41 -21.99 14.48
C ARG A 314 -8.30 -22.88 13.95
N LEU A 315 -7.51 -23.46 14.85
CA LEU A 315 -6.44 -24.38 14.49
C LEU A 315 -7.05 -25.56 13.72
N ALA A 316 -8.10 -26.18 14.26
CA ALA A 316 -8.84 -27.26 13.62
C ALA A 316 -9.36 -26.89 12.23
N ALA A 317 -10.06 -25.75 12.10
CA ALA A 317 -10.61 -25.32 10.82
C ALA A 317 -9.53 -25.10 9.74
N LEU A 318 -8.36 -24.55 10.09
CA LEU A 318 -7.28 -24.37 9.12
C LEU A 318 -6.53 -25.66 8.80
N THR A 319 -6.33 -26.53 9.79
CA THR A 319 -5.73 -27.86 9.55
C THR A 319 -6.61 -28.67 8.60
N GLU A 320 -7.93 -28.68 8.82
CA GLU A 320 -8.90 -29.40 7.97
C GLU A 320 -9.02 -28.80 6.56
N SER A 321 -9.18 -27.48 6.44
CA SER A 321 -9.47 -26.83 5.15
C SER A 321 -8.24 -26.59 4.28
N SER A 322 -7.06 -26.36 4.89
CA SER A 322 -5.87 -25.87 4.19
C SER A 322 -4.65 -26.78 4.36
N GLY A 323 -4.75 -27.87 5.15
CA GLY A 323 -3.63 -28.79 5.40
C GLY A 323 -2.52 -28.20 6.27
N VAL A 324 -2.80 -27.12 7.01
CA VAL A 324 -1.82 -26.48 7.89
C VAL A 324 -1.42 -27.43 9.00
N ALA A 325 -0.13 -27.76 9.06
CA ALA A 325 0.43 -28.70 10.03
C ALA A 325 1.47 -28.08 10.98
N VAL A 326 1.92 -26.86 10.68
CA VAL A 326 2.93 -26.13 11.48
C VAL A 326 2.33 -24.84 12.04
N HIS A 327 2.40 -24.62 13.35
CA HIS A 327 1.84 -23.43 14.01
C HIS A 327 2.87 -22.67 14.84
N LEU A 328 3.21 -21.44 14.44
CA LEU A 328 4.08 -20.53 15.20
C LEU A 328 3.20 -19.57 16.01
N LEU A 329 2.98 -19.89 17.28
CA LEU A 329 2.03 -19.23 18.17
C LEU A 329 2.68 -18.07 18.95
N PRO A 330 2.08 -16.87 18.96
CA PRO A 330 2.64 -15.68 19.62
C PRO A 330 2.52 -15.74 21.14
N ARG A 331 1.75 -16.70 21.66
CA ARG A 331 1.58 -17.01 23.08
C ARG A 331 1.18 -18.48 23.23
N LEU A 332 1.46 -19.07 24.38
CA LEU A 332 0.97 -20.42 24.70
C LEU A 332 -0.57 -20.40 24.68
N PRO A 333 -1.21 -21.30 23.92
CA PRO A 333 -2.67 -21.37 23.87
C PRO A 333 -3.23 -21.96 25.16
N GLU A 334 -4.55 -21.93 25.33
CA GLU A 334 -5.20 -22.53 26.49
C GLU A 334 -5.01 -24.07 26.49
N PRO A 335 -5.08 -24.75 27.67
CA PRO A 335 -4.78 -26.18 27.79
C PRO A 335 -5.54 -27.08 26.80
N ASP A 336 -6.81 -26.81 26.53
CA ASP A 336 -7.61 -27.61 25.59
C ASP A 336 -7.08 -27.52 24.15
N ALA A 337 -6.62 -26.34 23.73
CA ALA A 337 -6.03 -26.14 22.42
C ALA A 337 -4.64 -26.78 22.32
N LEU A 338 -3.87 -26.76 23.42
CA LEU A 338 -2.59 -27.46 23.50
C LEU A 338 -2.80 -28.98 23.41
N ALA A 339 -3.72 -29.54 24.21
CA ALA A 339 -4.06 -30.96 24.18
C ALA A 339 -4.52 -31.41 22.80
N TRP A 340 -5.30 -30.59 22.09
CA TRP A 340 -5.70 -30.86 20.71
C TRP A 340 -4.52 -30.86 19.73
N LEU A 341 -3.62 -29.85 19.79
CA LEU A 341 -2.40 -29.81 18.97
C LEU A 341 -1.55 -31.08 19.15
N GLU A 342 -1.48 -31.59 20.39
CA GLU A 342 -0.74 -32.81 20.69
C GLU A 342 -1.46 -34.08 20.22
N ALA A 343 -2.78 -34.17 20.39
CA ALA A 343 -3.56 -35.30 19.91
C ALA A 343 -3.44 -35.46 18.38
N GLU A 344 -3.48 -34.35 17.66
CA GLU A 344 -3.31 -34.30 16.20
C GLU A 344 -1.85 -34.42 15.75
N HIS A 345 -0.89 -34.57 16.68
CA HIS A 345 0.54 -34.67 16.41
C HIS A 345 1.11 -33.51 15.58
N LEU A 346 0.53 -32.31 15.71
CA LEU A 346 0.91 -31.14 14.92
C LEU A 346 2.23 -30.54 15.40
N THR A 347 2.94 -29.87 14.50
CA THR A 347 4.16 -29.16 14.84
C THR A 347 3.79 -27.77 15.34
N TRP A 348 4.27 -27.39 16.54
CA TRP A 348 4.05 -26.04 17.03
C TRP A 348 5.25 -25.49 17.79
N VAL A 349 5.37 -24.17 17.71
CA VAL A 349 6.30 -23.35 18.48
C VAL A 349 5.48 -22.28 19.16
N SER A 350 5.70 -22.05 20.45
CA SER A 350 4.99 -21.00 21.17
C SER A 350 5.93 -20.06 21.90
N GLN A 351 5.77 -18.75 21.68
CA GLN A 351 6.43 -17.75 22.53
C GLN A 351 5.79 -17.75 23.92
N VAL A 352 6.63 -17.62 24.96
CA VAL A 352 6.17 -17.49 26.35
C VAL A 352 6.79 -16.29 27.05
N ALA A 353 6.08 -15.79 28.05
CA ALA A 353 6.60 -14.75 28.92
C ALA A 353 7.78 -15.29 29.75
N PRO A 354 8.77 -14.45 30.13
CA PRO A 354 9.87 -14.87 30.99
C PRO A 354 9.42 -15.38 32.37
N SER A 355 8.23 -14.98 32.81
CA SER A 355 7.61 -15.41 34.06
C SER A 355 6.81 -16.71 33.94
N HIS A 356 6.67 -17.27 32.73
CA HIS A 356 5.96 -18.52 32.51
C HIS A 356 6.62 -19.64 33.32
N ARG A 357 5.82 -20.48 33.98
CA ARG A 357 6.27 -21.48 34.94
C ARG A 357 6.27 -22.85 34.27
N VAL A 358 7.37 -23.57 34.42
CA VAL A 358 7.57 -24.94 33.95
C VAL A 358 8.08 -25.81 35.11
N PHE A 359 7.99 -27.12 34.96
CA PHE A 359 8.60 -28.07 35.88
C PHE A 359 9.92 -28.55 35.30
N PHE A 360 11.01 -28.36 36.04
CA PHE A 360 12.34 -28.85 35.68
C PHE A 360 12.85 -29.67 36.86
N HIS A 361 13.16 -30.95 36.63
CA HIS A 361 13.53 -31.89 37.70
C HIS A 361 12.51 -31.90 38.87
N HIS A 362 11.22 -31.89 38.54
CA HIS A 362 10.09 -31.81 39.48
C HIS A 362 9.96 -30.51 40.30
N GLU A 363 10.79 -29.50 40.04
CA GLU A 363 10.68 -28.19 40.68
C GLU A 363 9.99 -27.17 39.77
N ARG A 364 9.01 -26.44 40.33
CA ARG A 364 8.24 -25.43 39.60
C ARG A 364 8.95 -24.08 39.61
N GLN A 365 9.57 -23.72 38.50
CA GLN A 365 10.32 -22.47 38.36
C GLN A 365 9.92 -21.69 37.11
N SER A 366 10.25 -20.40 37.06
CA SER A 366 10.02 -19.60 35.85
C SER A 366 11.06 -19.92 34.78
N ILE A 367 10.68 -19.84 33.50
CA ILE A 367 11.61 -20.08 32.40
C ILE A 367 12.81 -19.12 32.44
N ARG A 368 12.64 -17.89 32.93
CA ARG A 368 13.78 -16.98 33.18
C ARG A 368 14.75 -17.54 34.22
N GLN A 369 14.26 -18.12 35.31
CA GLN A 369 15.11 -18.70 36.35
C GLN A 369 15.85 -19.94 35.84
N LEU A 370 15.17 -20.77 35.04
CA LEU A 370 15.77 -21.94 34.41
C LEU A 370 17.03 -21.60 33.60
N PHE A 371 17.05 -20.45 32.93
CA PHE A 371 18.15 -20.01 32.07
C PHE A 371 19.08 -18.95 32.70
N SER A 372 19.07 -18.74 34.02
CA SER A 372 19.91 -17.70 34.66
C SER A 372 21.40 -17.92 34.43
N ASP A 373 21.85 -19.17 34.51
CA ASP A 373 23.26 -19.57 34.45
C ASP A 373 23.55 -20.46 33.23
N SER A 374 22.65 -20.45 32.25
CA SER A 374 22.77 -21.28 31.06
C SER A 374 23.84 -20.79 30.10
N VAL A 375 24.67 -21.70 29.63
CA VAL A 375 25.62 -21.45 28.54
C VAL A 375 24.87 -21.53 27.22
N LEU A 376 24.91 -20.46 26.43
CA LEU A 376 24.34 -20.45 25.08
C LEU A 376 25.24 -21.27 24.16
N THR A 377 24.73 -22.39 23.66
CA THR A 377 25.53 -23.41 22.96
C THR A 377 25.44 -23.30 21.45
N HIS A 378 24.33 -22.79 20.93
CA HIS A 378 24.10 -22.71 19.49
C HIS A 378 24.03 -21.26 19.02
N GLN A 379 24.69 -20.96 17.89
CA GLN A 379 24.77 -19.62 17.32
C GLN A 379 24.45 -19.67 15.83
N VAL A 380 23.49 -18.83 15.41
CA VAL A 380 23.09 -18.69 14.00
C VAL A 380 23.00 -17.22 13.61
N GLY A 381 23.58 -16.88 12.46
CA GLY A 381 23.37 -15.57 11.83
C GLY A 381 21.93 -15.47 11.30
N VAL A 382 21.22 -14.42 11.68
CA VAL A 382 19.84 -14.18 11.26
C VAL A 382 19.64 -12.72 10.90
N ARG A 383 18.69 -12.44 10.01
CA ARG A 383 18.23 -11.07 9.77
C ARG A 383 17.02 -10.78 10.63
N PHE A 384 17.09 -9.68 11.38
CA PHE A 384 16.01 -9.25 12.26
C PHE A 384 15.76 -7.76 12.05
N ARG A 385 14.55 -7.40 11.59
CA ARG A 385 14.15 -6.01 11.34
C ARG A 385 15.13 -5.25 10.43
N GLY A 386 15.51 -5.87 9.31
CA GLY A 386 16.41 -5.29 8.32
C GLY A 386 17.90 -5.32 8.67
N GLN A 387 18.28 -5.84 9.84
CA GLN A 387 19.66 -5.85 10.33
C GLN A 387 20.22 -7.28 10.47
N PRO A 388 21.49 -7.51 10.11
CA PRO A 388 22.16 -8.75 10.47
C PRO A 388 22.38 -8.80 11.98
N VAL A 389 21.95 -9.89 12.61
CA VAL A 389 22.12 -10.16 14.04
C VAL A 389 22.54 -11.61 14.26
N GLN A 390 22.96 -11.95 15.47
CA GLN A 390 23.29 -13.31 15.87
C GLN A 390 22.25 -13.78 16.88
N LEU A 391 21.59 -14.90 16.59
CA LEU A 391 20.75 -15.59 17.56
C LEU A 391 21.62 -16.62 18.29
N TRP A 392 21.69 -16.48 19.60
CA TRP A 392 22.30 -17.43 20.52
C TRP A 392 21.21 -18.16 21.28
N THR A 393 21.23 -19.50 21.30
CA THR A 393 20.20 -20.29 21.97
C THR A 393 20.75 -21.28 22.99
N ALA A 394 19.91 -21.58 23.97
CA ALA A 394 20.01 -22.72 24.88
C ALA A 394 18.61 -23.34 25.01
N TYR A 395 18.56 -24.61 25.38
CA TYR A 395 17.31 -25.29 25.67
C TYR A 395 17.46 -26.24 26.86
N ALA A 396 16.32 -26.61 27.45
CA ALA A 396 16.23 -27.60 28.52
C ALA A 396 14.93 -28.41 28.37
N GLU A 397 14.99 -29.70 28.67
CA GLU A 397 13.81 -30.55 28.78
C GLU A 397 13.03 -30.18 30.04
N VAL A 398 11.73 -29.92 29.88
CA VAL A 398 10.84 -29.50 30.96
C VAL A 398 9.50 -30.19 30.83
N GLU A 399 8.69 -30.11 31.87
CA GLU A 399 7.30 -30.56 31.85
C GLU A 399 6.34 -29.38 32.06
N ASP A 400 5.15 -29.49 31.48
CA ASP A 400 4.04 -28.61 31.84
C ASP A 400 3.36 -29.04 33.16
N ALA A 401 2.26 -28.38 33.54
CA ALA A 401 1.55 -28.71 34.77
C ALA A 401 0.82 -30.07 34.75
N THR A 402 0.67 -30.68 33.57
CA THR A 402 0.04 -31.99 33.38
C THR A 402 1.07 -33.12 33.27
N GLY A 403 2.37 -32.79 33.29
CA GLY A 403 3.46 -33.75 33.08
C GLY A 403 3.81 -33.98 31.62
N TYR A 404 3.32 -33.15 30.70
CA TYR A 404 3.62 -33.27 29.28
C TYR A 404 5.04 -32.79 29.00
N ALA A 405 5.84 -33.60 28.30
CA ALA A 405 7.23 -33.33 27.99
C ALA A 405 7.39 -32.26 26.90
N LEU A 406 8.11 -31.19 27.23
CA LEU A 406 8.37 -30.04 26.38
C LEU A 406 9.87 -29.71 26.34
N LEU A 407 10.26 -28.91 25.35
CA LEU A 407 11.54 -28.20 25.36
C LEU A 407 11.28 -26.73 25.65
N ALA A 408 11.90 -26.23 26.71
CA ALA A 408 12.02 -24.82 26.97
C ALA A 408 13.23 -24.28 26.20
N TRP A 409 13.04 -23.17 25.49
CA TRP A 409 14.10 -22.52 24.73
C TRP A 409 14.33 -21.10 25.24
N TYR A 410 15.59 -20.70 25.28
CA TYR A 410 16.02 -19.34 25.53
C TYR A 410 16.87 -18.84 24.37
N GLY A 411 16.55 -17.65 23.87
CA GLY A 411 17.28 -17.00 22.79
C GLY A 411 17.70 -15.59 23.14
N GLU A 412 18.98 -15.28 22.93
CA GLU A 412 19.49 -13.92 22.91
C GLU A 412 19.82 -13.48 21.49
N ILE A 413 19.19 -12.39 21.07
CA ILE A 413 19.49 -11.74 19.80
C ILE A 413 20.53 -10.67 20.09
N ARG A 414 21.71 -10.80 19.50
CA ARG A 414 22.85 -9.91 19.73
C ARG A 414 23.26 -9.21 18.45
N ASP A 415 23.65 -7.95 18.59
CA ASP A 415 24.34 -7.22 17.54
C ASP A 415 25.71 -7.88 17.28
N PRO A 416 26.08 -8.17 16.02
CA PRO A 416 27.26 -8.99 15.71
C PRO A 416 28.57 -8.25 16.00
N GLU A 417 28.57 -6.92 15.95
CA GLU A 417 29.78 -6.10 16.14
C GLU A 417 30.00 -5.73 17.61
N SER A 418 28.94 -5.28 18.29
CA SER A 418 29.01 -4.80 19.67
C SER A 418 28.72 -5.87 20.73
N ALA A 419 28.27 -7.06 20.31
CA ALA A 419 27.74 -8.13 21.17
C ALA A 419 26.55 -7.70 22.07
N LYS A 420 26.00 -6.50 21.87
CA LYS A 420 24.91 -5.97 22.68
C LYS A 420 23.64 -6.79 22.45
N VAL A 421 22.98 -7.20 23.54
CA VAL A 421 21.69 -7.89 23.46
C VAL A 421 20.61 -6.91 22.98
N VAL A 422 20.09 -7.16 21.77
CA VAL A 422 19.01 -6.42 21.13
C VAL A 422 17.67 -6.82 21.75
N THR A 423 17.43 -8.12 21.90
CA THR A 423 16.23 -8.64 22.53
C THR A 423 16.43 -10.07 23.04
N ARG A 424 15.53 -10.51 23.92
CA ARG A 424 15.50 -11.87 24.47
C ARG A 424 14.15 -12.49 24.14
N ARG A 425 14.16 -13.79 23.88
CA ARG A 425 12.95 -14.57 23.59
C ARG A 425 12.99 -15.89 24.34
N TYR A 426 11.81 -16.36 24.67
CA TYR A 426 11.58 -17.62 25.35
C TYR A 426 10.51 -18.37 24.59
N TRP A 427 10.73 -19.66 24.36
CA TRP A 427 9.77 -20.50 23.66
C TRP A 427 9.52 -21.81 24.39
N LEU A 428 8.37 -22.41 24.11
CA LEU A 428 8.07 -23.80 24.38
C LEU A 428 7.79 -24.51 23.06
N THR A 429 8.25 -25.75 22.96
CA THR A 429 7.97 -26.66 21.83
C THR A 429 7.74 -28.07 22.37
N PRO A 430 7.06 -28.96 21.63
CA PRO A 430 7.00 -30.37 22.00
C PRO A 430 8.38 -31.01 22.08
N ALA A 431 8.60 -31.88 23.07
CA ALA A 431 9.89 -32.57 23.21
C ALA A 431 10.25 -33.45 22.01
N ARG A 432 9.23 -34.04 21.36
CA ARG A 432 9.42 -34.89 20.16
C ARG A 432 10.10 -34.20 18.98
N LEU A 433 10.07 -32.86 18.92
CA LEU A 433 10.66 -32.11 17.80
C LEU A 433 12.17 -31.95 17.95
N GLY A 434 12.73 -32.19 19.14
CA GLY A 434 14.16 -32.03 19.39
C GLY A 434 14.69 -30.65 18.99
N THR A 435 15.94 -30.62 18.52
CA THR A 435 16.63 -29.40 18.12
C THR A 435 16.34 -28.95 16.68
N GLU A 436 15.66 -29.77 15.89
CA GLU A 436 15.30 -29.47 14.49
C GLU A 436 14.32 -28.29 14.38
N VAL A 437 13.64 -27.95 15.49
CA VAL A 437 12.70 -26.83 15.60
C VAL A 437 13.37 -25.44 15.51
N LEU A 438 14.70 -25.37 15.53
CA LEU A 438 15.43 -24.10 15.50
C LEU A 438 15.08 -23.24 14.28
N SER A 439 14.89 -23.86 13.11
CA SER A 439 14.46 -23.16 11.89
C SER A 439 13.11 -22.45 12.09
N LEU A 440 12.18 -23.09 12.81
CA LEU A 440 10.87 -22.52 13.14
C LEU A 440 10.97 -21.40 14.19
N LEU A 441 11.89 -21.50 15.16
CA LEU A 441 12.18 -20.40 16.09
C LEU A 441 12.70 -19.16 15.33
N LEU A 442 13.57 -19.38 14.34
CA LEU A 442 14.09 -18.32 13.48
C LEU A 442 12.99 -17.67 12.63
N THR A 443 12.14 -18.48 11.98
CA THR A 443 10.99 -17.99 11.21
C THR A 443 10.04 -17.16 12.09
N GLN A 444 9.77 -17.61 13.31
CA GLN A 444 8.94 -16.86 14.25
C GLN A 444 9.61 -15.57 14.73
N LEU A 445 10.93 -15.57 14.96
CA LEU A 445 11.67 -14.37 15.32
C LEU A 445 11.64 -13.33 14.20
N GLN A 446 11.77 -13.76 12.95
CA GLN A 446 11.76 -12.88 11.78
C GLN A 446 10.40 -12.18 11.60
N SER A 447 9.28 -12.84 11.95
CA SER A 447 7.94 -12.27 11.80
C SER A 447 7.65 -11.08 12.76
N ASP A 448 8.40 -10.94 13.86
CA ASP A 448 8.27 -9.82 14.83
C ASP A 448 8.45 -8.42 14.20
N GLY A 449 9.05 -8.33 13.00
CA GLY A 449 9.21 -7.07 12.26
C GLY A 449 7.98 -6.65 11.45
N LEU A 450 7.10 -7.61 11.11
CA LEU A 450 6.03 -7.40 10.13
C LEU A 450 4.99 -6.37 10.57
N SER A 451 4.57 -6.36 11.85
CA SER A 451 3.55 -5.40 12.29
C SER A 451 3.98 -3.94 12.12
N THR A 452 5.29 -3.66 12.25
CA THR A 452 5.86 -2.32 12.05
C THR A 452 5.86 -1.94 10.57
N LEU A 453 6.23 -2.88 9.69
CA LEU A 453 6.19 -2.68 8.23
C LEU A 453 4.75 -2.51 7.74
N THR A 454 3.82 -3.37 8.17
CA THR A 454 2.39 -3.27 7.85
C THR A 454 1.82 -1.91 8.24
N ARG A 455 2.15 -1.42 9.44
CA ARG A 455 1.70 -0.11 9.91
C ARG A 455 2.21 1.03 9.05
N ARG A 456 3.47 0.98 8.63
CA ARG A 456 4.06 1.99 7.73
C ARG A 456 3.35 1.99 6.38
N ALA A 457 3.19 0.82 5.75
CA ALA A 457 2.48 0.71 4.48
C ALA A 457 1.01 1.15 4.60
N TRP A 458 0.34 0.77 5.69
CA TRP A 458 -1.04 1.19 5.97
C TRP A 458 -1.17 2.72 6.05
N GLN A 459 -0.24 3.39 6.71
CA GLN A 459 -0.21 4.86 6.78
C GLN A 459 -0.01 5.49 5.40
N GLN A 460 0.98 5.02 4.63
CA GLN A 460 1.23 5.49 3.27
C GLN A 460 0.00 5.33 2.37
N LEU A 461 -0.64 4.16 2.41
CA LEU A 461 -1.85 3.89 1.63
C LEU A 461 -3.04 4.73 2.09
N LYS A 462 -3.19 4.96 3.39
CA LYS A 462 -4.25 5.82 3.95
C LYS A 462 -4.06 7.29 3.55
N GLU A 463 -2.82 7.76 3.44
CA GLU A 463 -2.50 9.12 3.00
C GLU A 463 -2.75 9.31 1.50
N ALA A 464 -2.58 8.26 0.70
CA ALA A 464 -2.85 8.26 -0.74
C ALA A 464 -4.32 8.05 -1.11
N ASP A 465 -5.14 7.52 -0.19
CA ASP A 465 -6.55 7.21 -0.44
C ASP A 465 -7.45 8.46 -0.40
N SER A 466 -8.31 8.61 -1.41
CA SER A 466 -9.32 9.67 -1.49
C SER A 466 -10.60 9.39 -0.69
N GLY A 467 -10.69 8.25 -0.01
CA GLY A 467 -11.76 7.89 0.93
C GLY A 467 -12.64 6.71 0.49
N ASP A 468 -12.33 6.06 -0.63
CA ASP A 468 -13.17 5.02 -1.24
C ASP A 468 -12.60 3.59 -1.04
N LEU A 469 -11.41 3.46 -0.44
CA LEU A 469 -10.75 2.16 -0.26
C LEU A 469 -11.30 1.40 0.96
N ASN A 470 -11.85 0.20 0.73
CA ASN A 470 -12.30 -0.71 1.78
C ASN A 470 -11.18 -1.01 2.79
N ALA A 471 -11.51 -1.03 4.08
CA ALA A 471 -10.53 -1.21 5.16
C ALA A 471 -9.80 -2.57 5.10
N GLU A 472 -10.48 -3.65 4.75
CA GLU A 472 -9.87 -4.97 4.61
C GLU A 472 -8.95 -5.04 3.39
N VAL A 473 -9.37 -4.48 2.25
CA VAL A 473 -8.54 -4.38 1.05
C VAL A 473 -7.26 -3.63 1.38
N ARG A 474 -7.36 -2.47 2.04
CA ARG A 474 -6.19 -1.70 2.48
C ARG A 474 -5.28 -2.50 3.40
N LEU A 475 -5.86 -3.30 4.30
CA LEU A 475 -5.09 -4.06 5.30
C LEU A 475 -4.32 -5.18 4.62
N LEU A 476 -4.95 -5.88 3.68
CA LEU A 476 -4.32 -6.91 2.87
C LEU A 476 -3.26 -6.34 1.94
N MET A 477 -3.49 -5.17 1.32
CA MET A 477 -2.46 -4.46 0.56
C MET A 477 -1.24 -4.17 1.44
N ALA A 478 -1.46 -3.53 2.59
CA ALA A 478 -0.40 -3.10 3.51
C ALA A 478 0.36 -4.27 4.12
N SER A 479 -0.36 -5.27 4.62
CA SER A 479 0.25 -6.45 5.25
C SER A 479 0.89 -7.37 4.22
N GLY A 480 0.38 -7.44 3.00
CA GLY A 480 0.97 -8.24 1.93
C GLY A 480 2.27 -7.67 1.39
N VAL A 481 2.37 -6.35 1.16
CA VAL A 481 3.66 -5.74 0.81
C VAL A 481 4.69 -5.87 1.94
N ALA A 482 4.24 -5.85 3.21
CA ALA A 482 5.10 -6.10 4.36
C ALA A 482 5.61 -7.55 4.39
N ALA A 483 4.74 -8.53 4.11
CA ALA A 483 5.11 -9.93 4.02
C ALA A 483 6.14 -10.17 2.90
N VAL A 484 5.92 -9.59 1.72
CA VAL A 484 6.86 -9.65 0.58
C VAL A 484 8.20 -8.99 0.92
N ALA A 485 8.18 -7.80 1.51
CA ALA A 485 9.41 -7.11 1.93
C ALA A 485 10.19 -7.94 2.95
N GLY A 486 9.48 -8.56 3.87
CA GLY A 486 10.04 -9.43 4.90
C GLY A 486 10.65 -10.72 4.33
N HIS A 487 9.95 -11.39 3.40
CA HIS A 487 10.48 -12.55 2.67
C HIS A 487 11.80 -12.19 1.97
N LEU A 488 11.83 -11.06 1.26
CA LEU A 488 13.04 -10.60 0.56
C LEU A 488 14.15 -10.14 1.51
N ASP A 489 13.81 -9.65 2.72
CA ASP A 489 14.82 -9.31 3.73
C ASP A 489 15.51 -10.55 4.27
N VAL A 490 14.77 -11.63 4.50
CA VAL A 490 15.29 -12.88 5.06
C VAL A 490 16.05 -13.71 4.01
N ALA A 491 15.60 -13.71 2.76
CA ALA A 491 16.20 -14.50 1.71
C ALA A 491 17.60 -13.99 1.32
N ASP A 492 18.59 -14.89 1.29
CA ASP A 492 20.00 -14.54 1.05
C ASP A 492 20.57 -15.04 -0.28
N ASP A 493 19.79 -15.76 -1.08
CA ASP A 493 20.20 -16.23 -2.41
C ASP A 493 20.36 -15.09 -3.44
N GLU A 494 21.09 -15.38 -4.52
CA GLU A 494 21.40 -14.44 -5.61
C GLU A 494 20.14 -13.87 -6.28
N GLY A 495 19.08 -14.68 -6.40
CA GLY A 495 17.79 -14.25 -6.95
C GLY A 495 17.13 -13.18 -6.07
N ALA A 496 17.12 -13.38 -4.76
CA ALA A 496 16.65 -12.39 -3.80
C ALA A 496 17.51 -11.12 -3.81
N GLN A 497 18.83 -11.24 -3.93
CA GLN A 497 19.74 -10.07 -4.01
C GLN A 497 19.45 -9.22 -5.25
N THR A 498 19.26 -9.85 -6.40
CA THR A 498 18.92 -9.20 -7.67
C THR A 498 17.57 -8.49 -7.59
N LEU A 499 16.52 -9.17 -7.09
CA LEU A 499 15.19 -8.57 -6.90
C LEU A 499 15.22 -7.35 -5.99
N ARG A 500 16.01 -7.40 -4.91
CA ARG A 500 16.21 -6.26 -4.01
C ARG A 500 16.86 -5.07 -4.70
N GLY A 501 17.92 -5.31 -5.48
CA GLY A 501 18.60 -4.28 -6.26
C GLY A 501 17.66 -3.60 -7.25
N ASP A 502 16.91 -4.41 -8.01
CA ASP A 502 15.97 -3.91 -9.01
C ASP A 502 14.82 -3.11 -8.36
N LEU A 503 14.23 -3.59 -7.26
CA LEU A 503 13.19 -2.88 -6.50
C LEU A 503 13.70 -1.51 -6.01
N LEU A 504 14.86 -1.48 -5.36
CA LEU A 504 15.42 -0.23 -4.84
C LEU A 504 15.76 0.76 -5.97
N SER A 505 16.22 0.27 -7.12
CA SER A 505 16.50 1.09 -8.29
C SER A 505 15.24 1.78 -8.85
N LEU A 506 14.07 1.13 -8.80
CA LEU A 506 12.81 1.69 -9.29
C LEU A 506 12.34 2.90 -8.47
N SER A 507 12.56 2.88 -7.15
CA SER A 507 12.12 3.96 -6.26
C SER A 507 13.10 5.14 -6.20
N GLY A 508 14.34 4.97 -6.67
CA GLY A 508 15.42 5.97 -6.60
C GLY A 508 15.88 6.27 -5.17
N THR A 509 15.54 5.39 -4.22
CA THR A 509 15.74 5.63 -2.79
C THR A 509 17.06 5.01 -2.33
N SER A 510 17.93 5.82 -1.76
CA SER A 510 19.15 5.37 -1.06
C SER A 510 19.11 5.79 0.40
N ARG A 511 18.51 4.97 1.31
CA ARG A 511 18.55 5.20 2.77
C ARG A 511 18.55 3.95 3.67
N ARG A 512 18.98 4.21 4.92
CA ARG A 512 19.59 3.41 6.03
C ARG A 512 19.01 2.05 6.50
N ARG A 513 17.82 1.59 6.12
CA ARG A 513 17.32 0.24 6.52
C ARG A 513 16.67 -0.48 5.34
N ARG A 514 17.15 -1.71 5.08
CA ARG A 514 16.86 -2.47 3.88
C ARG A 514 15.38 -2.84 3.77
N ASP A 515 14.77 -3.31 4.86
CA ASP A 515 13.37 -3.71 4.96
C ASP A 515 12.39 -2.56 4.68
N THR A 516 12.60 -1.40 5.30
CA THR A 516 11.75 -0.22 5.05
C THR A 516 11.90 0.32 3.63
N GLY A 517 13.11 0.28 3.06
CA GLY A 517 13.34 0.70 1.67
C GLY A 517 12.69 -0.26 0.67
N MET A 518 12.71 -1.56 0.94
CA MET A 518 12.01 -2.56 0.13
C MET A 518 10.50 -2.39 0.21
N LEU A 519 9.94 -2.14 1.39
CA LEU A 519 8.52 -1.87 1.57
C LEU A 519 8.08 -0.67 0.70
N ASP A 520 8.77 0.47 0.83
CA ASP A 520 8.46 1.69 0.08
C ASP A 520 8.59 1.44 -1.44
N ALA A 521 9.61 0.67 -1.86
CA ALA A 521 9.80 0.31 -3.26
C ALA A 521 8.69 -0.61 -3.81
N LEU A 522 8.18 -1.54 -3.00
CA LEU A 522 7.06 -2.40 -3.38
C LEU A 522 5.76 -1.61 -3.51
N VAL A 523 5.45 -0.75 -2.54
CA VAL A 523 4.29 0.17 -2.62
C VAL A 523 4.39 1.01 -3.90
N TYR A 524 5.55 1.60 -4.16
CA TYR A 524 5.80 2.34 -5.40
C TYR A 524 5.60 1.47 -6.65
N ALA A 525 6.10 0.23 -6.68
CA ALA A 525 5.99 -0.67 -7.83
C ALA A 525 4.52 -0.99 -8.15
N PHE A 526 3.69 -1.24 -7.13
CA PHE A 526 2.26 -1.44 -7.33
C PHE A 526 1.54 -0.17 -7.79
N MET A 527 1.82 0.98 -7.18
CA MET A 527 1.22 2.24 -7.63
C MET A 527 1.65 2.61 -9.07
N ALA A 528 2.91 2.33 -9.44
CA ALA A 528 3.41 2.53 -10.79
C ALA A 528 2.76 1.56 -11.79
N ARG A 529 2.51 0.30 -11.39
CA ARG A 529 1.76 -0.68 -12.20
C ARG A 529 0.38 -0.17 -12.51
N ASP A 530 -0.32 0.37 -11.51
CA ASP A 530 -1.66 0.91 -11.68
C ASP A 530 -1.67 2.17 -12.56
N ALA A 531 -0.71 3.08 -12.37
CA ALA A 531 -0.54 4.25 -13.21
C ALA A 531 -0.25 3.87 -14.67
N ILE A 532 0.61 2.87 -14.92
CA ILE A 532 0.88 2.36 -16.27
C ILE A 532 -0.36 1.69 -16.87
N ARG A 533 -1.13 0.93 -16.09
CA ARG A 533 -2.38 0.34 -16.56
C ARG A 533 -3.38 1.41 -16.98
N GLN A 534 -3.48 2.51 -16.22
CA GLN A 534 -4.30 3.68 -16.56
C GLN A 534 -3.82 4.41 -17.82
N MET A 535 -2.54 4.32 -18.17
CA MET A 535 -1.96 4.86 -19.41
C MET A 535 -1.92 3.88 -20.60
N GLY A 536 -1.94 2.57 -20.35
CA GLY A 536 -1.63 1.51 -21.32
C GLY A 536 -2.83 0.84 -21.98
N SER A 537 -4.05 0.99 -21.44
CA SER A 537 -5.30 0.49 -22.05
C SER A 537 -5.57 1.04 -23.46
N VAL A 538 -4.79 2.02 -23.89
CA VAL A 538 -4.82 2.76 -25.15
C VAL A 538 -4.28 1.96 -26.35
N SER A 539 -3.34 1.02 -26.13
CA SER A 539 -2.65 0.35 -27.26
C SER A 539 -3.40 -0.83 -27.88
N ARG A 540 -4.43 -1.38 -27.22
CA ARG A 540 -5.17 -2.56 -27.72
C ARG A 540 -6.46 -2.23 -28.46
N GLU A 541 -6.99 -1.02 -28.31
CA GLU A 541 -8.25 -0.61 -28.95
C GLU A 541 -8.06 0.13 -30.29
N GLY A 542 -6.80 0.41 -30.69
CA GLY A 542 -6.47 1.02 -32.00
C GLY A 542 -6.07 0.02 -33.10
N VAL A 543 -6.22 -1.29 -32.86
CA VAL A 543 -5.86 -2.37 -33.82
C VAL A 543 -7.03 -3.35 -34.06
N ALA A 544 -8.21 -3.07 -33.52
CA ALA A 544 -9.42 -3.87 -33.76
C ALA A 544 -10.33 -3.21 -34.81
#